data_AF-A0A2N4TJY5-F1
#
_entry.id   AF-A0A2N4TJY5-F1
#
_cell.length_a   1.000
_cell.length_b   1.000
_cell.length_c   1.000
_cell.angle_alpha   90.00
_cell.angle_beta   90.00
_cell.angle_gamma   90.00
#
_symmetry.space_group_name_H-M   'P 1'
#
loop_
_entity.id
_entity.type
_entity.pdbx_description
1 polymer ?
#
loop_
_entity_poly.entity_id
_entity_poly.type
_entity_poly.pdbx_seq_one_letter_code
_entity_poly.pdbx_strand_id
1 'polypeptide(L)'
;MIATINLFGLALNALGSVVLIRYPSRVSVLTECGEPSVTFVGNVPPDGDKIGARHTRWSKAGPALLTVGFVLQIVAALAVQ
;
A
#
# COMPACT_ATOMS: atom_id res chain seq x y z
N MET A 1 -25.35 -11.96 1.09
CA MET A 1 -24.17 -12.15 0.22
C MET A 1 -23.58 -10.82 -0.21
N ILE A 2 -24.35 -9.93 -0.85
CA ILE A 2 -23.90 -8.59 -1.29
C ILE A 2 -23.38 -7.73 -0.13
N ALA A 3 -24.14 -7.65 0.98
CA ALA A 3 -23.72 -6.90 2.17
C ALA A 3 -22.37 -7.38 2.72
N THR A 4 -22.10 -8.69 2.64
CA THR A 4 -20.82 -9.29 3.05
C THR A 4 -19.68 -8.84 2.14
N ILE A 5 -19.88 -8.83 0.82
CA ILE A 5 -18.88 -8.37 -0.16
C ILE A 5 -18.57 -6.88 0.06
N ASN A 6 -19.60 -6.07 0.30
CA ASN A 6 -19.44 -4.64 0.55
C ASN A 6 -18.67 -4.37 1.86
N LEU A 7 -19.02 -5.09 2.93
CA LEU A 7 -18.32 -5.01 4.22
C LEU A 7 -16.84 -5.41 4.07
N PHE A 8 -16.55 -6.46 3.30
CA PHE A 8 -15.20 -6.93 3.05
C PHE A 8 -14.38 -5.93 2.23
N GLY A 9 -14.98 -5.34 1.19
CA GLY A 9 -14.36 -4.28 0.40
C GLY A 9 -14.03 -3.05 1.25
N LEU A 10 -14.95 -2.64 2.13
CA LEU A 10 -14.73 -1.54 3.07
C LEU A 10 -13.59 -1.84 4.06
N ALA A 11 -13.54 -3.06 4.60
CA ALA A 11 -12.49 -3.47 5.52
C ALA A 11 -11.11 -3.47 4.85
N LEU A 12 -11.01 -3.96 3.60
CA LEU A 12 -9.77 -3.92 2.82
C LEU A 12 -9.33 -2.48 2.53
N ASN A 13 -10.27 -1.58 2.23
CA ASN A 13 -9.97 -0.17 2.02
C ASN A 13 -9.48 0.51 3.30
N ALA A 14 -10.09 0.21 4.45
CA ALA A 14 -9.63 0.71 5.74
C ALA A 14 -8.22 0.22 6.07
N LEU A 15 -7.93 -1.07 5.87
CA LEU A 15 -6.61 -1.65 6.06
C LEU A 15 -5.58 -1.05 5.09
N GLY A 16 -5.91 -0.91 3.80
CA GLY A 16 -5.04 -0.30 2.81
C GLY A 16 -4.69 1.15 3.15
N SER A 17 -5.65 1.91 3.68
CA SER A 17 -5.46 3.28 4.15
C SER A 17 -4.52 3.34 5.36
N VAL A 18 -4.70 2.45 6.35
CA VAL A 18 -3.80 2.36 7.51
C VAL A 18 -2.38 1.99 7.07
N VAL A 19 -2.24 1.06 6.12
CA VAL A 19 -0.93 0.67 5.57
C VAL A 19 -0.27 1.86 4.88
N LEU A 20 -0.99 2.66 4.09
CA LEU A 20 -0.45 3.84 3.44
C LEU A 20 -0.03 4.94 4.42
N ILE A 21 -0.81 5.18 5.48
CA ILE A 21 -0.44 6.14 6.53
C ILE A 21 0.85 5.69 7.22
N ARG A 22 1.00 4.39 7.48
CA ARG A 22 2.16 3.85 8.19
C ARG A 22 3.39 3.63 7.30
N TYR A 23 3.16 3.37 6.01
CA TYR A 23 4.17 3.05 5.00
C TYR A 23 3.85 3.81 3.69
N PRO A 24 4.10 5.12 3.65
CA PRO A 24 3.77 5.93 2.47
C PRO A 24 4.54 5.47 1.23
N SER A 25 3.91 5.68 0.06
CA SER A 25 4.53 5.44 -1.24
C SER A 25 5.82 6.22 -1.40
N ARG A 26 6.94 5.50 -1.51
CA ARG A 26 8.24 6.12 -1.80
C ARG A 26 8.36 6.29 -3.31
N VAL A 27 8.49 7.54 -3.75
CA VAL A 27 9.03 7.83 -5.09
C VAL A 27 10.52 7.52 -5.02
N SER A 28 11.02 6.63 -5.86
CA SER A 28 12.46 6.44 -6.02
C SER A 28 13.04 7.73 -6.56
N VAL A 29 13.67 8.52 -5.70
CA VAL A 29 14.48 9.65 -6.15
C VAL A 29 15.72 9.01 -6.76
N LEU A 30 15.82 9.03 -8.09
CA LEU A 30 17.03 8.61 -8.78
C LEU A 30 18.14 9.61 -8.42
N THR A 31 19.31 9.11 -8.03
CA THR A 31 20.50 9.97 -7.94
C THR A 31 20.84 10.52 -9.33
N GLU A 32 21.68 11.56 -9.42
CA GLU A 32 22.17 12.09 -10.71
C GLU A 32 22.83 11.01 -11.60
N CYS A 33 23.23 9.88 -11.00
CA CYS A 33 23.78 8.70 -11.68
C CYS A 33 22.74 7.64 -12.09
N GLY A 34 21.44 7.86 -11.85
CA GLY A 34 20.37 6.91 -12.23
C GLY A 34 20.17 5.73 -11.28
N GLU A 35 20.77 5.76 -10.09
CA GLU A 35 20.59 4.71 -9.09
C GLU A 35 19.41 5.02 -8.15
N PRO A 36 18.58 4.03 -7.76
CA PRO A 36 17.47 4.25 -6.85
C PRO A 36 17.98 4.63 -5.45
N SER A 37 17.90 5.91 -5.10
CA SER A 37 18.29 6.39 -3.78
C SER A 37 17.16 6.13 -2.78
N VAL A 38 17.38 5.18 -1.87
CA VAL A 38 16.55 5.06 -0.65
C VAL A 38 17.17 5.96 0.40
N THR A 39 16.90 7.26 0.34
CA THR A 39 17.37 8.21 1.35
C THR A 39 16.66 7.93 2.68
N PHE A 40 17.36 7.33 3.62
CA PHE A 40 17.00 7.40 5.03
C PHE A 40 17.45 8.76 5.53
N VAL A 41 16.52 9.57 6.05
CA VAL A 41 16.87 10.81 6.76
C VAL A 41 17.52 10.39 8.08
N GLY A 42 18.86 10.42 8.15
CA GLY A 42 19.65 10.03 9.34
C GLY A 42 20.50 8.77 9.16
N ASN A 43 21.29 8.42 10.19
CA ASN A 43 22.19 7.24 10.20
C ASN A 43 21.44 5.97 9.79
N VAL A 44 21.90 5.33 8.71
CA VAL A 44 21.34 4.06 8.22
C VAL A 44 21.61 2.99 9.29
N PRO A 45 20.57 2.41 9.92
CA PRO A 45 20.76 1.33 10.88
C PRO A 45 21.44 0.13 10.20
N PRO A 46 22.20 -0.71 10.92
CA PRO A 46 22.86 -1.88 10.35
C PRO A 46 21.89 -2.90 9.70
N ASP A 47 20.59 -2.82 9.98
CA ASP A 47 19.51 -3.58 9.33
C ASP A 47 18.71 -2.75 8.29
N GLY A 48 19.28 -1.66 7.77
CA GLY A 48 18.63 -0.70 6.86
C GLY A 48 18.01 -1.36 5.62
N ASP A 49 18.65 -2.38 5.06
CA ASP A 49 18.15 -3.12 3.89
C ASP A 49 16.88 -3.92 4.19
N LYS A 50 16.82 -4.58 5.35
CA LYS A 50 15.64 -5.36 5.75
C LYS A 50 14.46 -4.44 6.06
N ILE A 51 14.74 -3.29 6.68
CA ILE A 51 13.73 -2.28 6.99
C ILE A 51 13.22 -1.63 5.68
N GLY A 52 14.13 -1.31 4.75
CA GLY A 52 13.81 -0.77 3.43
C GLY A 52 12.98 -1.72 2.58
N ALA A 53 13.36 -3.01 2.54
CA ALA A 53 12.61 -4.05 1.83
C ALA A 53 11.20 -4.24 2.41
N ARG A 54 11.08 -4.32 3.74
CA ARG A 54 9.78 -4.42 4.41
C ARG A 54 8.92 -3.19 4.11
N HIS A 55 9.48 -2.00 4.24
CA HIS A 55 8.77 -0.76 3.96
C HIS A 55 8.32 -0.65 2.50
N THR A 56 9.17 -1.07 1.55
CA THR A 56 8.83 -1.12 0.12
C THR A 56 7.69 -2.07 -0.16
N ARG A 57 7.71 -3.25 0.47
CA ARG A 57 6.65 -4.25 0.33
C ARG A 57 5.30 -3.72 0.85
N TRP A 58 5.28 -3.12 2.03
CA TRP A 58 4.06 -2.56 2.62
C TRP A 58 3.56 -1.32 1.89
N SER A 59 4.48 -0.48 1.41
CA SER A 59 4.17 0.68 0.57
C SER A 59 3.46 0.30 -0.73
N LYS A 60 3.79 -0.85 -1.34
CA LYS A 60 3.07 -1.40 -2.50
C LYS A 60 1.78 -2.13 -2.13
N ALA A 61 1.73 -2.74 -0.95
CA ALA A 61 0.56 -3.47 -0.47
C ALA A 61 -0.63 -2.56 -0.18
N GLY A 62 -0.39 -1.34 0.34
CA GLY A 62 -1.45 -0.36 0.61
C GLY A 62 -2.32 -0.03 -0.61
N PRO A 63 -1.74 0.45 -1.73
CA PRO A 63 -2.47 0.70 -2.98
C PRO A 63 -3.17 -0.55 -3.54
N ALA A 64 -2.54 -1.72 -3.44
CA ALA A 64 -3.15 -2.97 -3.89
C ALA A 64 -4.41 -3.32 -3.08
N LEU A 65 -4.36 -3.18 -1.75
CA LEU A 65 -5.51 -3.41 -0.87
C LEU A 65 -6.66 -2.43 -1.17
N LEU A 66 -6.34 -1.15 -1.41
CA LEU A 66 -7.34 -0.16 -1.82
C LEU A 66 -7.99 -0.50 -3.16
N THR A 67 -7.19 -0.97 -4.12
CA THR A 67 -7.70 -1.33 -5.45
C THR A 67 -8.64 -2.53 -5.35
N VAL A 68 -8.24 -3.58 -4.61
CA VAL A 68 -9.08 -4.78 -4.42
C VAL A 68 -10.36 -4.43 -3.66
N GLY A 69 -10.26 -3.63 -2.59
CA GLY A 69 -11.43 -3.22 -1.83
C GLY A 69 -12.42 -2.39 -2.66
N PHE A 70 -11.92 -1.48 -3.50
CA PHE A 70 -12.74 -0.73 -4.45
C PHE A 70 -13.42 -1.62 -5.49
N VAL A 71 -12.70 -2.58 -6.09
CA VAL A 71 -13.28 -3.54 -7.05
C VAL A 71 -14.39 -4.37 -6.40
N LEU A 72 -14.21 -4.82 -5.15
CA LEU A 72 -15.25 -5.54 -4.42
C LEU A 72 -16.49 -4.68 -4.17
N GLN A 73 -16.32 -3.39 -3.90
CA GLN A 73 -17.44 -2.46 -3.76
C GLN A 73 -18.19 -2.25 -5.08
N ILE A 74 -17.49 -2.18 -6.22
CA ILE A 74 -18.12 -2.17 -7.55
C ILE A 74 -18.93 -3.45 -7.78
N VAL A 75 -18.33 -4.62 -7.54
CA VAL A 75 -19.02 -5.91 -7.72
C VAL A 75 -20.25 -5.99 -6.83
N ALA A 76 -20.16 -5.55 -5.58
CA ALA A 76 -21.31 -5.48 -4.69
C ALA A 76 -22.40 -4.55 -5.23
N ALA A 77 -22.03 -3.37 -5.74
CA ALA A 77 -22.99 -2.41 -6.32
C ALA A 77 -23.68 -2.95 -7.58
N LEU A 78 -22.94 -3.63 -8.46
CA LEU A 78 -23.49 -4.24 -9.68
C LEU A 78 -24.37 -5.45 -9.37
N ALA A 79 -24.09 -6.20 -8.30
CA ALA A 79 -24.90 -7.35 -7.88
C ALA A 79 -26.23 -6.96 -7.21
N VAL A 80 -26.44 -5.67 -6.88
CA VAL A 80 -27.70 -5.15 -6.33
C VAL A 80 -28.71 -4.79 -7.43
N GLN A 81 -28.24 -4.58 -8.66
CA GLN A 81 -29.09 -4.32 -9.84
C GLN A 81 -29.77 -5.59 -10.32
#